data_AF-A0A3L9P0V5-F1
#
_entry.id   AF-A0A3L9P0V5-F1
#
_cell.length_a   1.000
_cell.length_b   1.000
_cell.length_c   1.000
_cell.angle_alpha   90.00
_cell.angle_beta   90.00
_cell.angle_gamma   90.00
#
_symmetry.space_group_name_H-M   'P 1'
#
loop_
_entity.id
_entity.type
_entity.pdbx_description
1 polymer ?
#
loop_
_entity_poly.entity_id
_entity_poly.type
_entity_poly.pdbx_seq_one_letter_code
_entity_poly.pdbx_strand_id
1 'polypeptide(L)'
;MFKSIMTVSLLAAAIASTSAVAADNSAGGIINFTGAITDTTCTINGGKSADFTVALSPISVKDAGTTVGLITKNKKSIALTFSGCSPAAGTTGTPLKVYFSSADNISTDGKYLLNNSVNESDASVARNVGFALVEPGSSTPITLNQPYTTDIMGTATAPDSETLTLDVYYYKTNAAAATVGELSSNVTYTISYL
;
A
#
# COMPACT_ATOMS: atom_id res chain seq x y z
N MET A 1 36.91 30.69 74.01
CA MET A 1 36.54 32.10 73.81
C MET A 1 35.50 32.17 72.70
N PHE A 2 34.40 32.91 72.93
CA PHE A 2 33.35 33.33 71.98
C PHE A 2 32.39 32.22 71.43
N LYS A 3 31.06 32.37 71.40
CA LYS A 3 30.11 33.34 71.99
C LYS A 3 28.69 32.75 71.76
N SER A 4 27.91 32.66 72.83
CA SER A 4 26.46 32.94 72.94
C SER A 4 25.44 32.75 71.79
N ILE A 5 24.29 32.18 72.22
CA ILE A 5 22.91 32.75 72.20
C ILE A 5 21.88 32.22 71.18
N MET A 6 20.77 31.70 71.78
CA MET A 6 19.33 31.74 71.39
C MET A 6 18.87 31.15 70.05
N THR A 7 17.65 30.66 69.84
CA THR A 7 16.52 30.03 70.58
C THR A 7 15.45 29.79 69.49
N VAL A 8 14.50 28.88 69.78
CA VAL A 8 13.06 28.94 69.40
C VAL A 8 12.56 28.22 68.11
N SER A 9 11.44 27.51 68.36
CA SER A 9 10.37 26.99 67.48
C SER A 9 10.59 25.62 66.82
N LEU A 10 9.96 24.55 67.33
CA LEU A 10 8.55 24.13 67.12
C LEU A 10 8.22 23.86 65.64
N LEU A 11 8.14 22.59 65.25
CA LEU A 11 6.97 22.04 64.56
C LEU A 11 7.00 20.50 64.53
N ALA A 12 5.95 19.87 65.05
CA ALA A 12 5.64 18.48 64.82
C ALA A 12 5.09 18.30 63.39
N ALA A 13 5.52 17.27 62.67
CA ALA A 13 4.81 16.77 61.51
C ALA A 13 4.86 15.23 61.51
N ALA A 14 3.67 14.66 61.66
CA ALA A 14 3.40 13.25 61.67
C ALA A 14 3.22 12.74 60.23
N ILE A 15 3.59 11.47 60.03
CA ILE A 15 3.03 10.49 59.06
C ILE A 15 3.01 10.90 57.58
N ALA A 16 3.80 10.18 56.77
CA ALA A 16 3.29 9.43 55.62
C ALA A 16 4.42 8.62 55.01
N SER A 17 4.46 7.33 55.32
CA SER A 17 5.09 6.32 54.49
C SER A 17 4.46 6.38 53.10
N THR A 18 5.11 7.07 52.17
CA THR A 18 4.78 7.00 50.75
C THR A 18 5.30 5.66 50.24
N SER A 19 4.43 4.65 50.28
CA SER A 19 4.60 3.46 49.46
C SER A 19 4.63 3.91 48.00
N ALA A 20 5.83 3.98 47.43
CA ALA A 20 6.00 4.13 45.99
C ALA A 20 5.33 2.92 45.34
N VAL A 21 4.12 3.11 44.83
CA VAL A 21 3.51 2.20 43.88
C VAL A 21 4.35 2.30 42.62
N ALA A 22 5.19 1.29 42.38
CA ALA A 22 5.75 1.07 41.06
C ALA A 22 4.56 0.89 40.11
N ALA A 23 4.39 1.82 39.17
CA ALA A 23 3.51 1.58 38.04
C ALA A 23 4.18 0.50 37.18
N ASP A 24 3.65 -0.72 37.22
CA ASP A 24 4.01 -1.79 36.29
C ASP A 24 3.51 -1.39 34.88
N ASN A 25 4.27 -0.52 34.21
CA ASN A 25 4.13 -0.28 32.78
C ASN A 25 4.69 -1.50 32.04
N SER A 26 3.92 -2.59 31.99
CA SER A 26 4.26 -3.71 31.12
C SER A 26 4.20 -3.24 29.67
N ALA A 27 5.30 -3.40 28.93
CA ALA A 27 5.34 -3.10 27.51
C ALA A 27 4.31 -3.99 26.78
N GLY A 28 3.21 -3.39 26.33
CA GLY A 28 2.23 -4.03 25.46
C GLY A 28 2.72 -4.07 24.01
N GLY A 29 2.36 -5.13 23.29
CA GLY A 29 2.58 -5.28 21.84
C GLY A 29 1.28 -5.15 21.04
N ILE A 30 1.39 -5.12 19.71
CA ILE A 30 0.25 -5.13 18.79
C ILE A 30 0.05 -6.56 18.27
N ILE A 31 -1.18 -7.07 18.33
CA ILE A 31 -1.59 -8.32 17.67
C ILE A 31 -2.41 -7.94 16.43
N ASN A 32 -1.94 -8.31 15.24
CA ASN A 32 -2.64 -8.04 13.98
C ASN A 32 -3.41 -9.28 13.53
N PHE A 33 -4.71 -9.11 13.26
CA PHE A 33 -5.56 -10.13 12.65
C PHE A 33 -5.99 -9.66 11.27
N THR A 34 -5.90 -10.54 10.27
CA THR A 34 -6.44 -10.29 8.93
C THR A 34 -7.27 -11.49 8.49
N GLY A 35 -8.33 -11.22 7.74
CA GLY A 35 -9.24 -12.22 7.20
C GLY A 35 -10.22 -11.55 6.26
N ALA A 36 -10.81 -12.32 5.35
CA ALA A 36 -11.84 -11.85 4.43
C ALA A 36 -13.02 -12.82 4.46
N ILE A 37 -14.24 -12.29 4.50
CA ILE A 37 -15.47 -13.03 4.25
C ILE A 37 -15.95 -12.54 2.88
N THR A 38 -16.09 -13.46 1.93
CA THR A 38 -16.54 -13.13 0.58
C THR A 38 -17.60 -14.13 0.13
N ASP A 39 -18.74 -13.62 -0.32
CA ASP A 39 -19.75 -14.39 -1.04
C ASP A 39 -19.37 -14.55 -2.53
N THR A 40 -18.28 -13.90 -2.93
CA THR A 40 -17.72 -13.93 -4.28
C THR A 40 -16.56 -14.90 -4.34
N THR A 41 -16.70 -15.93 -5.16
CA THR A 41 -15.57 -16.80 -5.55
C THR A 41 -15.25 -16.53 -7.01
N CYS A 42 -13.97 -16.50 -7.38
CA CYS A 42 -13.50 -16.49 -8.76
C CYS A 42 -12.20 -17.29 -8.81
N THR A 43 -11.98 -17.99 -9.92
CA THR A 43 -10.64 -18.48 -10.27
C THR A 43 -9.91 -17.36 -10.98
N ILE A 44 -8.80 -16.91 -10.41
CA ILE A 44 -7.95 -15.87 -11.00
C ILE A 44 -6.69 -16.53 -11.56
N ASN A 45 -6.33 -16.22 -12.80
CA ASN A 45 -5.15 -16.75 -13.48
C ASN A 45 -5.05 -18.29 -13.49
N GLY A 46 -6.19 -18.98 -13.48
CA GLY A 46 -6.26 -20.45 -13.56
C GLY A 46 -5.80 -21.22 -12.32
N GLY A 47 -5.55 -20.57 -11.18
CA GLY A 47 -5.01 -21.22 -9.98
C GLY A 47 -5.53 -20.69 -8.64
N LYS A 48 -5.08 -21.32 -7.53
CA LYS A 48 -5.43 -20.94 -6.14
C LYS A 48 -4.59 -19.78 -5.59
N SER A 49 -3.36 -19.61 -6.07
CA SER A 49 -2.54 -18.41 -5.79
C SER A 49 -2.65 -17.51 -6.99
N ALA A 50 -3.17 -16.31 -6.76
CA ALA A 50 -3.29 -15.28 -7.76
C ALA A 50 -2.10 -14.29 -7.68
N ASP A 51 -1.07 -14.62 -6.90
CA ASP A 51 0.11 -13.78 -6.77
C ASP A 51 1.00 -13.94 -8.02
N PHE A 52 1.47 -12.82 -8.56
CA PHE A 52 2.43 -12.83 -9.68
C PHE A 52 3.36 -11.63 -9.59
N THR A 53 4.53 -11.78 -10.21
CA THR A 53 5.55 -10.74 -10.26
C THR A 53 5.66 -10.16 -11.65
N VAL A 54 5.68 -8.84 -11.75
CA VAL A 54 5.81 -8.12 -13.02
C VAL A 54 7.20 -7.51 -13.10
N ALA A 55 8.11 -8.17 -13.84
CA ALA A 55 9.41 -7.59 -14.14
C ALA A 55 9.29 -6.58 -15.31
N LEU A 56 9.59 -5.31 -15.05
CA LEU A 56 9.74 -4.26 -16.07
C LEU A 56 11.21 -4.14 -16.49
N SER A 57 11.44 -3.80 -17.76
CA SER A 57 12.78 -3.49 -18.24
C SER A 57 13.24 -2.14 -17.67
N PRO A 58 14.50 -1.99 -17.22
CA PRO A 58 14.97 -0.79 -16.55
C PRO A 58 14.89 0.44 -17.45
N ILE A 59 14.74 1.62 -16.84
CA ILE A 59 14.80 2.93 -17.51
C ILE A 59 16.01 3.71 -17.03
N SER A 60 16.50 4.65 -17.86
CA SER A 60 17.57 5.57 -17.45
C SER A 60 17.01 6.81 -16.73
N VAL A 61 17.88 7.55 -16.03
CA VAL A 61 17.51 8.86 -15.44
C VAL A 61 17.00 9.84 -16.50
N LYS A 62 17.53 9.75 -17.74
CA LYS A 62 17.08 10.57 -18.87
C LYS A 62 15.66 10.20 -19.31
N ASP A 63 15.33 8.91 -19.32
CA ASP A 63 13.98 8.44 -19.66
C ASP A 63 12.96 8.87 -18.59
N ALA A 64 13.37 8.90 -17.31
CA ALA A 64 12.52 9.37 -16.22
C ALA A 64 12.20 10.87 -16.34
N GLY A 65 13.16 11.68 -16.80
CA GLY A 65 12.97 13.12 -16.99
C GLY A 65 12.60 13.86 -15.70
N THR A 66 11.96 15.02 -15.85
CA THR A 66 11.54 15.91 -14.73
C THR A 66 10.04 16.24 -14.77
N THR A 67 9.30 15.73 -15.74
CA THR A 67 7.85 15.92 -15.84
C THR A 67 7.14 14.89 -14.98
N VAL A 68 6.38 15.34 -13.98
CA VAL A 68 5.54 14.48 -13.13
C VAL A 68 4.50 13.75 -13.99
N GLY A 69 4.34 12.45 -13.79
CA GLY A 69 3.39 11.63 -14.54
C GLY A 69 3.95 10.32 -15.08
N LEU A 70 3.22 9.73 -16.02
CA LEU A 70 3.56 8.45 -16.63
C LEU A 70 4.83 8.53 -17.48
N ILE A 71 5.72 7.57 -17.29
CA ILE A 71 6.91 7.36 -18.13
C ILE A 71 6.59 6.20 -19.09
N THR A 72 6.40 6.50 -20.38
CA THR A 72 5.95 5.52 -21.39
C THR A 72 7.01 4.49 -21.76
N LYS A 73 8.29 4.78 -21.49
CA LYS A 73 9.40 3.90 -21.80
C LYS A 73 9.28 2.62 -20.97
N ASN A 74 9.38 1.47 -21.65
CA ASN A 74 9.42 0.15 -21.03
C ASN A 74 8.22 -0.20 -20.14
N LYS A 75 7.06 0.42 -20.38
CA LYS A 75 5.80 -0.06 -19.79
C LYS A 75 5.55 -1.52 -20.17
N LYS A 76 4.81 -2.25 -19.35
CA LYS A 76 4.49 -3.66 -19.58
C LYS A 76 3.03 -3.94 -19.31
N SER A 77 2.36 -4.59 -20.27
CA SER A 77 0.99 -5.07 -20.08
C SER A 77 0.98 -6.36 -19.27
N ILE A 78 0.00 -6.47 -18.39
CA ILE A 78 -0.31 -7.63 -17.56
C ILE A 78 -1.77 -8.02 -17.78
N ALA A 79 -2.07 -9.29 -17.59
CA ALA A 79 -3.41 -9.83 -17.73
C ALA A 79 -3.82 -10.54 -16.44
N LEU A 80 -5.02 -10.23 -15.96
CA LEU A 80 -5.73 -10.96 -14.92
C LEU A 80 -6.89 -11.69 -15.60
N THR A 81 -6.87 -13.02 -15.58
CA THR A 81 -7.97 -13.82 -16.14
C THR A 81 -8.91 -14.28 -15.06
N PHE A 82 -10.21 -14.18 -15.31
CA PHE A 82 -11.28 -14.51 -14.36
C PHE A 82 -12.18 -15.60 -14.95
N SER A 83 -12.41 -16.66 -14.19
CA SER A 83 -13.32 -17.73 -14.57
C SER A 83 -14.01 -18.35 -13.36
N GLY A 84 -15.16 -18.99 -13.59
CA GLY A 84 -15.94 -19.65 -12.55
C GLY A 84 -16.34 -18.69 -11.43
N CYS A 85 -16.66 -17.44 -11.76
CA CYS A 85 -17.05 -16.48 -10.75
C CYS A 85 -18.49 -16.72 -10.29
N SER A 86 -18.73 -16.60 -8.99
CA SER A 86 -20.06 -16.68 -8.39
C SER A 86 -20.40 -15.33 -7.76
N PRO A 87 -21.39 -14.58 -8.29
CA PRO A 87 -21.81 -13.32 -7.70
C PRO A 87 -22.52 -13.53 -6.37
N ALA A 88 -22.36 -12.56 -5.46
CA ALA A 88 -23.15 -12.49 -4.25
C ALA A 88 -24.66 -12.37 -4.62
N ALA A 89 -25.53 -12.87 -3.76
CA ALA A 89 -26.98 -12.83 -4.00
C ALA A 89 -27.44 -11.39 -4.32
N GLY A 90 -28.16 -11.22 -5.43
CA GLY A 90 -28.68 -9.91 -5.86
C GLY A 90 -27.70 -9.03 -6.64
N THR A 91 -26.49 -9.52 -6.96
CA THR A 91 -25.49 -8.80 -7.77
C THR A 91 -25.35 -9.35 -9.21
N THR A 92 -26.29 -10.20 -9.64
CA THR A 92 -26.29 -10.73 -11.01
C THR A 92 -26.33 -9.60 -12.03
N GLY A 93 -25.38 -9.61 -12.97
CA GLY A 93 -25.26 -8.60 -14.02
C GLY A 93 -24.51 -7.34 -13.61
N THR A 94 -23.88 -7.30 -12.42
CA THR A 94 -22.90 -6.25 -12.09
C THR A 94 -21.50 -6.70 -12.51
N PRO A 95 -20.66 -5.79 -13.04
CA PRO A 95 -19.27 -6.09 -13.28
C PRO A 95 -18.50 -6.29 -11.96
N LEU A 96 -17.45 -7.09 -12.03
CA LEU A 96 -16.44 -7.17 -10.99
C LEU A 96 -15.79 -5.80 -10.80
N LYS A 97 -15.57 -5.45 -9.54
CA LYS A 97 -14.69 -4.37 -9.13
C LYS A 97 -13.40 -4.96 -8.60
N VAL A 98 -12.30 -4.26 -8.87
CA VAL A 98 -10.99 -4.55 -8.29
C VAL A 98 -10.66 -3.43 -7.33
N TYR A 99 -10.21 -3.76 -6.12
CA TYR A 99 -9.71 -2.81 -5.16
C TYR A 99 -8.20 -3.03 -4.98
N PHE A 100 -7.41 -2.08 -5.47
CA PHE A 100 -5.96 -2.08 -5.33
C PHE A 100 -5.57 -1.32 -4.07
N SER A 101 -4.87 -1.99 -3.17
CA SER A 101 -4.55 -1.51 -1.82
C SER A 101 -3.15 -1.86 -1.40
N SER A 102 -2.62 -1.07 -0.47
CA SER A 102 -1.37 -1.36 0.21
C SER A 102 -1.33 -0.62 1.53
N ALA A 103 -0.47 -1.08 2.45
CA ALA A 103 -0.37 -0.51 3.78
C ALA A 103 0.16 0.93 3.76
N ASP A 104 1.20 1.22 2.97
CA ASP A 104 1.97 2.45 3.11
C ASP A 104 2.65 2.97 1.83
N ASN A 105 2.61 2.23 0.71
CA ASN A 105 3.34 2.60 -0.50
C ASN A 105 2.44 3.19 -1.61
N ILE A 106 1.19 3.57 -1.34
CA ILE A 106 0.35 4.28 -2.31
C ILE A 106 0.51 5.80 -2.11
N SER A 107 0.67 6.55 -3.20
CA SER A 107 0.73 8.01 -3.17
C SER A 107 -0.52 8.63 -2.55
N THR A 108 -0.40 9.82 -1.95
CA THR A 108 -1.54 10.49 -1.30
C THR A 108 -2.70 10.78 -2.26
N ASP A 109 -2.42 10.98 -3.55
CA ASP A 109 -3.43 11.17 -4.59
C ASP A 109 -3.89 9.85 -5.25
N GLY A 110 -3.39 8.71 -4.78
CA GLY A 110 -3.76 7.37 -5.24
C GLY A 110 -3.27 7.00 -6.63
N LYS A 111 -2.45 7.82 -7.31
CA LYS A 111 -2.11 7.61 -8.73
C LYS A 111 -0.96 6.63 -8.97
N TYR A 112 -0.13 6.37 -7.98
CA TYR A 112 1.06 5.53 -8.14
C TYR A 112 1.49 4.86 -6.83
N LEU A 113 2.30 3.82 -6.98
CA LEU A 113 2.99 3.11 -5.93
C LEU A 113 4.40 3.65 -5.78
N LEU A 114 4.81 3.95 -4.55
CA LEU A 114 6.14 4.39 -4.16
C LEU A 114 7.13 3.23 -4.15
N ASN A 115 8.42 3.56 -4.28
CA ASN A 115 9.48 2.60 -4.08
C ASN A 115 9.51 2.16 -2.61
N ASN A 116 9.49 0.85 -2.36
CA ASN A 116 9.62 0.30 -1.02
C ASN A 116 10.87 -0.57 -0.82
N SER A 117 11.78 -0.63 -1.81
CA SER A 117 13.08 -1.31 -1.65
C SER A 117 14.08 -0.49 -0.82
N VAL A 118 13.87 0.82 -0.68
CA VAL A 118 14.82 1.75 -0.05
C VAL A 118 14.11 2.82 0.76
N ASN A 119 14.84 3.48 1.66
CA ASN A 119 14.35 4.66 2.36
C ASN A 119 14.49 5.92 1.48
N GLU A 120 13.40 6.38 0.87
CA GLU A 120 13.38 7.60 0.04
C GLU A 120 13.71 8.91 0.80
N SER A 121 14.08 8.88 2.08
CA SER A 121 14.70 10.02 2.76
C SER A 121 16.22 10.13 2.51
N ASP A 122 16.91 9.05 2.12
CA ASP A 122 18.36 9.03 1.87
C ASP A 122 18.74 9.40 0.42
N ALA A 123 19.24 10.62 0.18
CA ALA A 123 19.53 11.14 -1.16
C ALA A 123 20.41 10.25 -2.06
N SER A 124 21.13 9.27 -1.49
CA SER A 124 21.97 8.33 -2.24
C SER A 124 21.23 7.11 -2.84
N VAL A 125 19.99 6.86 -2.43
CA VAL A 125 19.19 5.71 -2.90
C VAL A 125 18.27 6.06 -4.07
N ALA A 126 17.77 5.03 -4.77
CA ALA A 126 16.75 5.16 -5.81
C ALA A 126 15.51 5.90 -5.30
N ARG A 127 15.11 6.94 -6.02
CA ARG A 127 14.02 7.83 -5.61
C ARG A 127 13.42 8.57 -6.78
N ASN A 128 12.28 9.21 -6.51
CA ASN A 128 11.56 10.10 -7.42
C ASN A 128 10.93 9.39 -8.64
N VAL A 129 10.83 8.05 -8.59
CA VAL A 129 10.14 7.19 -9.56
C VAL A 129 9.36 6.13 -8.78
N GLY A 130 8.14 5.84 -9.23
CA GLY A 130 7.28 4.78 -8.70
C GLY A 130 6.64 3.98 -9.83
N PHE A 131 5.52 3.33 -9.56
CA PHE A 131 4.76 2.56 -10.56
C PHE A 131 3.30 2.97 -10.63
N ALA A 132 2.69 2.98 -11.81
CA ALA A 132 1.27 3.23 -11.97
C ALA A 132 0.60 2.11 -12.76
N LEU A 133 -0.65 1.80 -12.40
CA LEU A 133 -1.53 0.93 -13.18
C LEU A 133 -2.41 1.80 -14.07
N VAL A 134 -2.52 1.45 -15.34
CA VAL A 134 -3.25 2.23 -16.35
C VAL A 134 -4.02 1.28 -17.25
N GLU A 135 -5.21 1.67 -17.68
CA GLU A 135 -5.92 0.94 -18.74
C GLU A 135 -5.16 1.04 -20.08
N PRO A 136 -5.10 -0.03 -20.88
CA PRO A 136 -4.54 0.04 -22.21
C PRO A 136 -5.21 1.14 -23.05
N GLY A 137 -4.40 2.04 -23.61
CA GLY A 137 -4.88 3.19 -24.39
C GLY A 137 -5.27 4.43 -23.58
N SER A 138 -5.34 4.33 -22.25
CA SER A 138 -5.52 5.50 -21.37
C SER A 138 -4.19 6.20 -21.07
N SER A 139 -4.28 7.49 -20.75
CA SER A 139 -3.19 8.32 -20.22
C SER A 139 -3.38 8.69 -18.74
N THR A 140 -4.44 8.16 -18.11
CA THR A 140 -4.81 8.45 -16.73
C THR A 140 -4.59 7.21 -15.88
N PRO A 141 -3.79 7.30 -14.79
CA PRO A 141 -3.66 6.20 -13.84
C PRO A 141 -5.00 5.79 -13.21
N ILE A 142 -5.15 4.50 -12.94
CA ILE A 142 -6.20 3.99 -12.07
C ILE A 142 -5.95 4.55 -10.67
N THR A 143 -6.97 5.17 -10.07
CA THR A 143 -6.90 5.64 -8.69
C THR A 143 -6.94 4.46 -7.73
N LEU A 144 -5.84 4.23 -7.04
CA LEU A 144 -5.68 3.18 -6.03
C LEU A 144 -6.39 3.56 -4.71
N ASN A 145 -6.55 2.61 -3.79
CA ASN A 145 -7.33 2.73 -2.56
C ASN A 145 -8.81 3.12 -2.79
N GLN A 146 -9.33 2.88 -3.99
CA GLN A 146 -10.73 3.08 -4.36
C GLN A 146 -11.20 1.89 -5.23
N PRO A 147 -12.51 1.59 -5.25
CA PRO A 147 -13.05 0.57 -6.15
C PRO A 147 -12.84 0.97 -7.61
N TYR A 148 -12.21 0.09 -8.39
CA TYR A 148 -12.07 0.21 -9.83
C TYR A 148 -13.07 -0.73 -10.51
N THR A 149 -14.09 -0.17 -11.14
CA THR A 149 -15.10 -0.93 -11.89
C THR A 149 -14.51 -1.43 -13.20
N THR A 150 -14.56 -2.74 -13.44
CA THR A 150 -14.08 -3.36 -14.68
C THR A 150 -15.24 -3.59 -15.66
N ASP A 151 -14.92 -4.10 -16.85
CA ASP A 151 -15.91 -4.64 -17.79
C ASP A 151 -16.13 -6.15 -17.64
N ILE A 152 -15.53 -6.78 -16.61
CA ILE A 152 -15.59 -8.23 -16.38
C ILE A 152 -16.89 -8.59 -15.68
N MET A 153 -17.74 -9.39 -16.31
CA MET A 153 -19.02 -9.82 -15.72
C MET A 153 -18.87 -11.05 -14.82
N GLY A 154 -17.75 -11.78 -14.93
CA GLY A 154 -17.51 -13.01 -14.19
C GLY A 154 -18.46 -14.14 -14.62
N THR A 155 -18.86 -14.16 -15.89
CA THR A 155 -19.79 -15.14 -16.44
C THR A 155 -19.10 -16.31 -17.14
N ALA A 156 -17.79 -16.16 -17.44
CA ALA A 156 -17.01 -17.22 -18.06
C ALA A 156 -16.86 -18.44 -17.14
N THR A 157 -17.07 -19.63 -17.71
CA THR A 157 -16.87 -20.91 -17.03
C THR A 157 -15.61 -21.57 -17.59
N ALA A 158 -14.76 -22.14 -16.73
CA ALA A 158 -13.54 -22.80 -17.17
C ALA A 158 -13.84 -23.89 -18.24
N PRO A 159 -13.03 -23.98 -19.31
CA PRO A 159 -11.71 -23.35 -19.49
C PRO A 159 -11.74 -21.90 -20.00
N ASP A 160 -12.90 -21.35 -20.31
CA ASP A 160 -13.02 -19.97 -20.78
C ASP A 160 -12.77 -18.97 -19.63
N SER A 161 -12.29 -17.78 -19.97
CA SER A 161 -12.04 -16.70 -19.00
C SER A 161 -12.25 -15.32 -19.62
N GLU A 162 -12.70 -14.38 -18.80
CA GLU A 162 -12.68 -12.95 -19.12
C GLU A 162 -11.33 -12.37 -18.67
N THR A 163 -10.79 -11.38 -19.40
CA THR A 163 -9.44 -10.86 -19.14
C THR A 163 -9.47 -9.37 -18.86
N LEU A 164 -8.99 -8.96 -17.68
CA LEU A 164 -8.63 -7.58 -17.40
C LEU A 164 -7.17 -7.37 -17.79
N THR A 165 -6.93 -6.49 -18.76
CA THR A 165 -5.57 -6.09 -19.15
C THR A 165 -5.24 -4.75 -18.53
N LEU A 166 -4.07 -4.63 -17.91
CA LEU A 166 -3.56 -3.38 -17.35
C LEU A 166 -2.13 -3.14 -17.86
N ASP A 167 -1.80 -1.88 -18.11
CA ASP A 167 -0.43 -1.46 -18.36
C ASP A 167 0.22 -1.00 -17.04
N VAL A 168 1.38 -1.57 -16.72
CA VAL A 168 2.23 -1.11 -15.62
C VAL A 168 3.26 -0.13 -16.19
N TYR A 169 3.23 1.10 -15.70
CA TYR A 169 4.15 2.17 -16.06
C TYR A 169 5.12 2.47 -14.92
N TYR A 170 6.33 2.94 -15.25
CA TYR A 170 7.07 3.79 -14.33
C TYR A 170 6.34 5.14 -14.18
N TYR A 171 6.38 5.75 -13.00
CA TYR A 171 5.73 7.03 -12.72
C TYR A 171 6.70 8.03 -12.10
N LYS A 172 6.85 9.21 -12.69
CA LYS A 172 7.66 10.29 -12.12
C LYS A 172 6.89 10.97 -11.00
N THR A 173 7.40 10.89 -9.77
CA THR A 173 6.65 11.30 -8.56
C THR A 173 6.72 12.80 -8.24
N ASN A 174 7.78 13.48 -8.69
CA ASN A 174 8.02 14.91 -8.50
C ASN A 174 8.96 15.46 -9.60
N ALA A 175 9.23 16.77 -9.60
CA ALA A 175 10.06 17.42 -10.62
C ALA A 175 11.59 17.26 -10.43
N ALA A 176 12.05 16.68 -9.31
CA ALA A 176 13.48 16.48 -9.07
C ALA A 176 14.04 15.34 -9.93
N ALA A 177 15.35 15.34 -10.23
CA ALA A 177 15.97 14.27 -11.00
C ALA A 177 15.81 12.90 -10.32
N ALA A 178 15.60 11.84 -11.10
CA ALA A 178 15.61 10.47 -10.58
C ALA A 178 17.04 10.08 -10.16
N THR A 179 17.15 9.25 -9.12
CA THR A 179 18.43 8.66 -8.68
C THR A 179 18.47 7.19 -9.06
N VAL A 180 19.63 6.70 -9.48
CA VAL A 180 19.83 5.32 -9.89
C VAL A 180 19.76 4.37 -8.69
N GLY A 181 19.15 3.20 -8.88
CA GLY A 181 19.18 2.09 -7.94
C GLY A 181 17.99 1.15 -8.16
N GLU A 182 17.74 0.27 -7.20
CA GLU A 182 16.66 -0.69 -7.26
C GLU A 182 15.29 -0.03 -7.05
N LEU A 183 14.31 -0.41 -7.88
CA LEU A 183 12.92 0.01 -7.77
C LEU A 183 12.04 -1.21 -7.59
N SER A 184 11.39 -1.32 -6.43
CA SER A 184 10.42 -2.38 -6.14
C SER A 184 9.19 -1.78 -5.48
N SER A 185 8.05 -2.43 -5.69
CA SER A 185 6.80 -2.11 -5.02
C SER A 185 5.85 -3.29 -5.08
N ASN A 186 4.81 -3.25 -4.26
CA ASN A 186 3.75 -4.25 -4.25
C ASN A 186 2.39 -3.57 -4.07
N VAL A 187 1.36 -4.24 -4.56
CA VAL A 187 -0.03 -3.84 -4.34
C VAL A 187 -0.86 -5.11 -4.19
N THR A 188 -1.72 -5.12 -3.19
CA THR A 188 -2.71 -6.16 -2.97
C THR A 188 -3.95 -5.79 -3.76
N TYR A 189 -4.44 -6.71 -4.58
CA TYR A 189 -5.71 -6.54 -5.27
C TYR A 189 -6.75 -7.48 -4.67
N THR A 190 -7.95 -6.97 -4.45
CA THR A 190 -9.11 -7.76 -4.02
C THR A 190 -10.25 -7.56 -5.02
N ILE A 191 -11.14 -8.54 -5.13
CA ILE A 191 -12.27 -8.50 -6.06
C ILE A 191 -13.60 -8.51 -5.32
N SER A 192 -14.57 -7.78 -5.84
CA SER A 192 -15.96 -7.74 -5.33
C SER A 192 -16.95 -7.55 -6.49
N TYR A 193 -18.23 -7.87 -6.23
CA TYR A 193 -19.35 -7.43 -7.08
C TYR A 193 -20.04 -6.16 -6.56
N LEU A 194 -19.58 -5.64 -5.41
CA LEU A 194 -20.06 -4.45 -4.72
C LEU A 194 -19.15 -3.25 -4.97
#